data_AF-A0A834M5I9-F1
#
_entry.id   AF-A0A834M5I9-F1
#
_cell.length_a   1.000
_cell.length_b   1.000
_cell.length_c   1.000
_cell.angle_alpha   90.00
_cell.angle_beta   90.00
_cell.angle_gamma   90.00
#
_symmetry.space_group_name_H-M   'P 1'
#
loop_
_entity.id
_entity.type
_entity.pdbx_description
1 polymer ?
#
loop_
_entity_poly.entity_id
_entity_poly.type
_entity_poly.pdbx_seq_one_letter_code
_entity_poly.pdbx_strand_id
1 'polypeptide(L)'
;MWTDDKWHYDYVRLAWDTGFSFEKCKSSNLDRNKISMIDIETILRERDVGAVDRFIPTIVQYILEEEQAKVLDTNFVKMFRISQLAVEFLLFCKKYLDNTVVLLKKELAKYKEVRVSVTKNIFNYY
;
A
#
# COMPACT_ATOMS: atom_id res chain seq x y z
N MET A 1 16.72 17.48 21.48
CA MET A 1 15.37 17.18 21.99
C MET A 1 14.55 16.77 20.78
N TRP A 2 14.39 15.47 20.55
CA TRP A 2 13.62 14.96 19.40
C TRP A 2 12.15 15.18 19.74
N THR A 3 11.46 16.00 18.96
CA THR A 3 10.01 16.13 19.06
C THR A 3 9.41 14.80 18.64
N ASP A 4 8.61 14.25 19.55
CA ASP A 4 7.81 13.06 19.37
C ASP A 4 6.79 13.36 18.26
N ASP A 5 7.18 13.16 17.00
CA ASP A 5 6.29 13.23 15.84
C ASP A 5 5.33 12.04 15.97
N LYS A 6 4.32 12.21 16.82
CA LYS A 6 3.23 11.26 17.01
C LYS A 6 2.49 11.19 15.67
N TRP A 7 2.74 10.13 14.90
CA TRP A 7 2.07 9.85 13.64
C TRP A 7 0.58 9.61 13.90
N HIS A 8 -0.20 10.68 13.96
CA HIS A 8 -1.66 10.68 14.15
C HIS A 8 -2.40 10.68 12.80
N TYR A 9 -1.97 9.85 11.86
CA TYR A 9 -2.77 9.64 10.66
C TYR A 9 -3.83 8.59 10.96
N ASP A 10 -5.07 9.07 11.16
CA ASP A 10 -6.25 8.22 11.22
C ASP A 10 -6.56 7.69 9.81
N TYR A 11 -5.82 6.64 9.40
CA TYR A 11 -5.98 6.01 8.10
C TYR A 11 -7.37 5.39 7.92
N VAL A 12 -8.06 5.08 9.02
CA VAL A 12 -9.43 4.57 8.98
C VAL A 12 -10.37 5.69 8.52
N ARG A 13 -10.31 6.85 9.18
CA ARG A 13 -11.08 8.02 8.78
C ARG A 13 -10.74 8.46 7.37
N LEU A 14 -9.46 8.47 7.01
CA LEU A 14 -9.02 8.82 5.67
C LEU A 14 -9.60 7.87 4.60
N ALA A 15 -9.61 6.56 4.86
CA ALA A 15 -10.21 5.59 3.95
C ALA A 15 -11.71 5.90 3.74
N TRP A 16 -12.43 6.26 4.80
CA TRP A 16 -13.83 6.71 4.66
C TRP A 16 -13.96 8.00 3.87
N ASP A 17 -13.17 9.03 4.19
CA ASP A 17 -13.23 10.35 3.56
C ASP A 17 -12.87 10.31 2.06
N THR A 18 -12.00 9.37 1.66
CA THR A 18 -11.59 9.17 0.26
C THR A 18 -12.49 8.21 -0.51
N GLY A 19 -13.49 7.61 0.14
CA GLY A 19 -14.40 6.64 -0.49
C GLY A 19 -13.74 5.29 -0.79
N PHE A 20 -12.71 4.90 -0.03
CA PHE A 20 -12.09 3.59 -0.16
C PHE A 20 -13.12 2.46 0.04
N SER A 21 -13.07 1.47 -0.84
CA SER A 21 -13.87 0.25 -0.74
C SER A 21 -13.04 -0.96 -1.12
N PHE A 22 -13.16 -2.05 -0.38
CA PHE A 22 -12.53 -3.32 -0.72
C PHE A 22 -13.03 -3.86 -2.06
N GLU A 23 -12.14 -4.52 -2.80
CA GLU A 23 -12.49 -5.10 -4.09
C GLU A 23 -13.45 -6.28 -3.89
N LYS A 24 -14.64 -6.16 -4.50
CA LYS A 24 -15.70 -7.18 -4.41
C LYS A 24 -15.53 -8.31 -5.43
N CYS A 25 -14.96 -8.01 -6.60
CA CYS A 25 -14.83 -8.96 -7.70
C CYS A 25 -13.35 -9.25 -7.94
N LYS A 26 -12.92 -10.47 -7.64
CA LYS A 26 -11.55 -10.92 -7.89
C LYS A 26 -11.45 -11.52 -9.29
N SER A 27 -10.36 -11.20 -10.01
CA SER A 27 -10.16 -11.63 -11.40
C SER A 27 -10.09 -13.15 -11.51
N SER A 28 -10.86 -13.72 -12.45
CA SER A 28 -10.82 -15.16 -12.78
C SER A 28 -9.53 -15.61 -13.48
N ASN A 29 -8.71 -14.66 -13.95
CA ASN A 29 -7.50 -14.93 -14.75
C ASN A 29 -6.21 -15.01 -13.93
N LEU A 30 -6.31 -15.18 -12.60
CA LEU A 30 -5.13 -15.34 -11.77
C LEU A 30 -4.49 -16.72 -12.03
N ASP A 31 -3.22 -16.72 -12.42
CA ASP A 31 -2.42 -17.95 -12.50
C ASP A 31 -2.12 -18.47 -11.09
N ARG A 32 -2.97 -19.40 -10.64
CA ARG A 32 -2.95 -19.96 -9.28
C ARG A 32 -1.70 -20.79 -9.00
N ASN A 33 -1.03 -21.30 -10.04
CA ASN A 33 0.20 -22.07 -9.91
C ASN A 33 1.39 -21.20 -9.47
N LYS A 34 1.26 -19.87 -9.53
CA LYS A 34 2.29 -18.98 -8.99
C LYS A 34 2.48 -19.12 -7.50
N ILE A 35 1.42 -19.46 -6.75
CA ILE A 35 1.52 -19.59 -5.30
C ILE A 35 2.25 -20.88 -4.88
N SER A 36 2.17 -21.94 -5.70
CA SER A 36 2.88 -23.20 -5.42
C SER A 36 4.39 -23.11 -5.65
N MET A 37 4.87 -22.05 -6.31
CA MET A 37 6.30 -21.80 -6.51
C MET A 37 6.91 -21.00 -5.35
N ILE A 38 6.12 -20.62 -4.34
CA ILE A 38 6.61 -19.85 -3.20
C ILE A 38 7.34 -20.77 -2.23
N ASP A 39 8.64 -20.57 -2.10
CA ASP A 39 9.44 -21.13 -1.02
C ASP A 39 9.49 -20.15 0.16
N ILE A 40 8.65 -20.42 1.17
CA ILE A 40 8.54 -19.59 2.38
C ILE A 40 9.84 -19.60 3.19
N GLU A 41 10.53 -20.73 3.28
CA GLU A 41 11.76 -20.87 4.07
C GLU A 41 12.88 -20.02 3.47
N THR A 42 12.98 -20.02 2.14
CA THR A 42 13.94 -19.17 1.43
C THR A 42 13.61 -17.68 1.62
N ILE A 43 12.33 -17.27 1.50
CA ILE A 43 11.92 -15.88 1.74
C ILE A 43 12.29 -15.42 3.16
N LEU A 44 12.05 -16.26 4.17
CA LEU A 44 12.37 -15.95 5.57
C LEU A 44 13.87 -15.86 5.81
N ARG A 45 14.65 -16.83 5.31
CA ARG A 45 16.10 -16.90 5.48
C ARG A 45 16.79 -15.71 4.81
N GLU A 46 16.37 -15.35 3.60
CA GLU A 46 17.00 -14.32 2.78
C GLU A 46 16.39 -12.93 2.99
N ARG A 47 15.27 -12.86 3.73
CA ARG A 47 14.48 -11.63 3.92
C ARG A 47 14.12 -11.00 2.57
N ASP A 48 13.74 -11.83 1.59
CA ASP A 48 13.40 -11.36 0.23
C ASP A 48 12.02 -10.66 0.22
N VAL A 49 12.03 -9.40 0.66
CA VAL A 49 10.87 -8.51 0.59
C VAL A 49 10.43 -8.23 -0.84
N GLY A 50 11.32 -8.40 -1.82
CA GLY A 50 11.00 -8.30 -3.24
C GLY A 50 10.09 -9.45 -3.69
N ALA A 51 10.34 -10.68 -3.24
CA ALA A 51 9.43 -11.80 -3.44
C ALA A 51 8.05 -11.52 -2.83
N VAL A 52 8.01 -11.02 -1.58
CA VAL A 52 6.75 -10.67 -0.92
C VAL A 52 5.96 -9.65 -1.75
N ASP A 53 6.59 -8.55 -2.18
CA ASP A 53 5.93 -7.51 -2.99
C ASP A 53 5.43 -8.07 -4.34
N ARG A 54 6.20 -8.94 -5.00
CA ARG A 54 5.78 -9.63 -6.24
C ARG A 54 4.51 -10.48 -6.08
N PHE A 55 4.29 -11.07 -4.90
CA PHE A 55 3.14 -11.94 -4.66
C PHE A 55 1.90 -11.21 -4.11
N ILE A 56 2.02 -9.95 -3.67
CA ILE A 56 0.88 -9.17 -3.17
C ILE A 56 -0.34 -9.19 -4.11
N PRO A 57 -0.22 -8.94 -5.43
CA PRO A 57 -1.37 -8.98 -6.34
C PRO A 57 -2.05 -10.36 -6.37
N THR A 58 -1.25 -11.43 -6.39
CA THR A 58 -1.72 -12.81 -6.35
C THR A 58 -2.48 -13.09 -5.07
N ILE A 59 -1.95 -12.67 -3.91
CA ILE A 59 -2.60 -12.87 -2.61
C ILE A 59 -3.95 -12.14 -2.56
N VAL A 60 -3.99 -10.86 -2.95
CA VAL A 60 -5.23 -10.05 -2.91
C VAL A 60 -6.29 -10.66 -3.84
N GLN A 61 -5.90 -11.12 -5.03
CA GLN A 61 -6.84 -11.67 -6.02
C GLN A 61 -7.16 -13.16 -5.82
N TYR A 62 -6.49 -13.86 -4.91
CA TYR A 62 -6.73 -15.29 -4.72
C TYR A 62 -8.14 -15.57 -4.19
N ILE A 63 -8.82 -16.53 -4.82
CA ILE A 63 -10.14 -17.02 -4.43
C ILE A 63 -9.97 -18.48 -4.02
N LEU A 64 -10.39 -18.82 -2.81
CA LEU A 64 -10.55 -20.22 -2.40
C LEU A 64 -11.77 -20.80 -3.10
N GLU A 65 -11.60 -21.94 -3.77
CA GLU A 65 -12.72 -22.68 -4.34
C GLU A 65 -13.62 -23.24 -3.24
N GLU A 66 -14.88 -23.47 -3.55
CA GLU A 66 -15.86 -23.94 -2.58
C GLU A 66 -15.44 -25.31 -2.00
N GLU A 67 -14.87 -26.16 -2.84
CA GLU A 67 -14.32 -27.48 -2.48
C GLU A 67 -13.16 -27.33 -1.49
N GLN A 68 -12.26 -26.38 -1.72
CA GLN A 68 -11.13 -26.09 -0.84
C GLN A 68 -11.60 -25.48 0.49
N ALA A 69 -12.58 -24.57 0.43
CA ALA A 69 -13.14 -23.95 1.61
C ALA A 69 -13.89 -24.96 2.51
N LYS A 70 -14.49 -26.01 1.93
CA LYS A 70 -15.19 -27.07 2.66
C LYS A 70 -14.25 -28.00 3.44
N VAL A 71 -13.01 -28.20 2.98
CA VAL A 71 -12.02 -29.02 3.69
C VAL A 71 -11.15 -28.21 4.66
N LEU A 72 -11.18 -26.87 4.56
CA LEU A 72 -10.47 -25.99 5.47
C LEU A 72 -11.34 -25.63 6.68
N ASP A 73 -10.70 -25.44 7.83
CA ASP A 73 -11.37 -24.90 9.01
C ASP A 73 -11.96 -23.51 8.70
N THR A 74 -13.17 -23.26 9.19
CA THR A 74 -13.86 -21.99 8.90
C THR A 74 -13.11 -20.78 9.45
N ASN A 75 -12.39 -20.91 10.57
CA ASN A 75 -11.54 -19.83 11.08
C ASN A 75 -10.34 -19.61 10.18
N PHE A 76 -9.77 -20.65 9.56
CA PHE A 76 -8.70 -20.49 8.57
C PHE A 76 -9.17 -19.68 7.36
N VAL A 77 -10.36 -19.99 6.83
CA VAL A 77 -10.96 -19.24 5.71
C VAL A 77 -11.17 -17.77 6.08
N LYS A 78 -11.68 -17.48 7.30
CA LYS A 78 -11.84 -16.12 7.81
C LYS A 78 -10.49 -15.40 7.98
N MET A 79 -9.49 -16.08 8.54
CA MET A 79 -8.12 -15.56 8.73
C MET A 79 -7.46 -15.24 7.39
N PHE A 80 -7.63 -16.11 6.39
CA PHE A 80 -7.16 -15.85 5.05
C PHE A 80 -7.84 -14.61 4.44
N ARG A 81 -9.18 -14.52 4.53
CA ARG A 81 -9.91 -13.38 3.96
C ARG A 81 -9.58 -12.07 4.65
N ILE A 82 -9.47 -12.03 5.98
CA ILE A 82 -9.09 -10.80 6.70
C ILE A 82 -7.66 -10.39 6.40
N SER A 83 -6.74 -11.35 6.18
CA SER A 83 -5.37 -11.06 5.77
C SER A 83 -5.33 -10.37 4.41
N GLN A 84 -6.15 -10.83 3.45
CA GLN A 84 -6.27 -10.17 2.14
C GLN A 84 -6.82 -8.75 2.27
N LEU A 85 -7.88 -8.54 3.07
CA LEU A 85 -8.45 -7.22 3.32
C LEU A 85 -7.45 -6.28 4.01
N ALA A 86 -6.65 -6.79 4.94
CA ALA A 86 -5.59 -6.03 5.58
C ALA A 86 -4.53 -5.58 4.55
N VAL A 87 -4.12 -6.46 3.62
CA VAL A 87 -3.20 -6.11 2.54
C VAL A 87 -3.82 -5.06 1.60
N GLU A 88 -5.09 -5.19 1.21
CA GLU A 88 -5.80 -4.19 0.41
C GLU A 88 -5.81 -2.80 1.10
N PHE A 89 -6.10 -2.77 2.40
CA PHE A 89 -6.09 -1.53 3.19
C PHE A 89 -4.67 -0.93 3.31
N LEU A 90 -3.65 -1.76 3.55
CA LEU A 90 -2.27 -1.30 3.61
C LEU A 90 -1.77 -0.75 2.26
N LEU A 91 -2.21 -1.35 1.14
CA LEU A 91 -1.92 -0.82 -0.20
C LEU A 91 -2.57 0.54 -0.43
N PHE A 92 -3.79 0.74 0.06
CA PHE A 92 -4.43 2.05 0.06
C PHE A 92 -3.59 3.08 0.84
N CYS A 93 -3.18 2.73 2.06
CA CYS A 93 -2.33 3.60 2.89
C CYS A 93 -1.00 3.93 2.19
N LYS A 94 -0.34 2.92 1.59
CA LYS A 94 0.90 3.09 0.81
C LYS A 94 0.69 4.09 -0.33
N LYS A 95 -0.35 3.90 -1.15
CA LYS A 95 -0.67 4.80 -2.27
C LYS A 95 -0.96 6.22 -1.80
N TYR A 96 -1.68 6.37 -0.70
CA TYR A 96 -1.97 7.68 -0.14
C TYR A 96 -0.70 8.41 0.32
N LEU A 97 0.20 7.70 1.01
CA LEU A 97 1.49 8.24 1.44
C LEU A 97 2.34 8.65 0.24
N ASP A 98 2.43 7.79 -0.78
CA ASP A 98 3.17 8.10 -2.01
C ASP A 98 2.64 9.37 -2.68
N ASN A 99 1.31 9.51 -2.80
CA ASN A 99 0.68 10.70 -3.36
C ASN A 99 0.97 11.95 -2.52
N THR A 100 0.92 11.82 -1.19
CA THR A 100 1.22 12.92 -0.26
C THR A 100 2.67 13.38 -0.44
N VAL A 101 3.62 12.46 -0.52
CA VAL A 101 5.03 12.77 -0.77
C VAL A 101 5.23 13.47 -2.11
N VAL A 102 4.55 13.02 -3.17
CA VAL A 102 4.62 13.65 -4.49
C VAL A 102 4.06 15.08 -4.45
N LEU A 103 2.92 15.30 -3.79
CA LEU A 103 2.32 16.63 -3.64
C LEU A 103 3.23 17.57 -2.85
N LEU A 104 3.75 17.13 -1.71
CA LEU A 104 4.69 17.92 -0.89
C LEU A 104 5.96 18.30 -1.67
N LYS A 105 6.53 17.37 -2.46
CA LYS A 105 7.68 17.67 -3.31
C LYS A 105 7.37 18.72 -4.38
N LYS A 106 6.18 18.66 -4.99
CA LYS A 106 5.73 19.65 -5.98
C LYS A 106 5.55 21.03 -5.35
N GLU A 107 4.91 21.11 -4.19
CA GLU A 107 4.74 22.39 -3.47
C GLU A 107 6.09 22.99 -3.08
N LEU A 108 7.01 22.17 -2.55
CA LEU A 108 8.35 22.61 -2.19
C LEU A 108 9.13 23.16 -3.40
N ALA A 109 9.01 22.53 -4.57
CA ALA A 109 9.61 23.02 -5.80
C ALA A 109 9.06 24.40 -6.18
N LYS A 110 7.73 24.57 -6.14
CA LYS A 110 7.06 25.84 -6.42
C LYS A 110 7.50 26.94 -5.45
N TYR A 111 7.58 26.67 -4.15
CA TYR A 111 8.07 27.64 -3.17
C TYR A 111 9.51 28.07 -3.43
N LYS A 112 10.39 27.14 -3.84
CA LYS A 112 11.78 27.46 -4.20
C LYS A 112 11.85 28.37 -5.43
N GLU A 113 11.05 28.11 -6.45
CA GLU A 113 10.98 28.93 -7.66
C GLU A 113 10.52 30.36 -7.34
N VAL A 114 9.44 30.50 -6.58
CA VAL A 114 8.93 31.80 -6.13
C VAL A 114 9.97 32.54 -5.29
N ARG A 115 10.68 31.84 -4.40
CA ARG A 115 11.73 32.48 -3.59
C ARG A 115 12.86 33.01 -4.46
N VAL A 116 13.32 32.24 -5.45
CA VAL A 116 14.38 32.67 -6.37
C VAL A 116 13.94 33.87 -7.21
N SER A 117 12.69 33.89 -7.70
CA SER A 117 12.19 35.03 -8.48
C SER A 117 12.06 36.30 -7.64
N VAL A 118 11.56 36.19 -6.39
CA VAL A 118 11.49 37.32 -5.45
C VAL A 118 12.87 37.86 -5.12
N THR A 119 13.84 36.99 -4.81
CA THR A 119 15.22 37.41 -4.54
C THR A 119 15.84 38.13 -5.74
N LYS A 120 15.70 37.60 -6.96
CA LYS A 120 16.18 38.27 -8.19
C LYS A 120 15.53 39.64 -8.39
N ASN A 121 14.24 39.76 -8.13
CA ASN A 121 13.56 41.05 -8.25
C ASN A 121 14.14 42.06 -7.25
N ILE A 122 14.31 41.69 -5.97
CA ILE A 122 14.90 42.58 -4.96
C ILE A 122 16.28 43.08 -5.40
N PHE A 123 17.16 42.19 -5.89
CA PHE A 123 18.50 42.57 -6.35
C PHE A 123 18.52 43.39 -7.65
N ASN A 124 17.44 43.42 -8.44
CA ASN A 124 17.33 44.30 -9.61
C ASN A 124 16.82 45.71 -9.26
N TYR A 125 16.30 45.92 -8.05
CA TYR A 125 15.81 47.21 -7.55
C TYR A 125 16.85 47.95 -6.66
N TYR A 126 18.03 47.36 -6.44
CA TYR A 126 19.20 47.97 -5.80
C TYR A 126 20.38 48.00 -6.77
#